data_AF-A0A8J2J2U5-F1
#
_entry.id   AF-A0A8J2J2U5-F1
#
_cell.length_a   1.000
_cell.length_b   1.000
_cell.length_c   1.000
_cell.angle_alpha   90.00
_cell.angle_beta   90.00
_cell.angle_gamma   90.00
#
_symmetry.space_group_name_H-M   'P 1'
#
loop_
_entity.id
_entity.type
_entity.pdbx_description
1 polymer ?
#
loop_
_entity_poly.entity_id
_entity_poly.type
_entity_poly.pdbx_seq_one_letter_code
_entity_poly.pdbx_strand_id
1 'polypeptide(L)'
;MHECVCNFLLACWFLDPHQRPSFKEILRDLEKISRSPFGCYETFHMMQETWKTEIAAVLEDMKHKEEELQSREEQVKKQTVMQEIKEEHLKIREQEVAARETKLLQMVEIFLILQQSNTPRPTPIKRKGKFRGKGAVKKEQIISGPSDFRHTLTVQTTEYKGLRSFSSPETPPGSPNVGLRTYV
;
A
#
# COMPACT_ATOMS: atom_id res chain seq x y z
N MET A 1 14.14 12.27 50.93
CA MET A 1 15.61 12.38 51.08
C MET A 1 16.32 12.02 49.78
N HIS A 2 15.94 10.94 49.10
CA HIS A 2 16.39 10.61 47.73
C HIS A 2 15.91 11.62 46.66
N GLU A 3 14.69 12.12 46.82
CA GLU A 3 14.05 13.04 45.86
C GLU A 3 14.83 14.35 45.62
N CYS A 4 15.59 14.87 46.59
CA CYS A 4 16.31 16.13 46.40
C CYS A 4 17.49 15.98 45.43
N VAL A 5 18.20 14.83 45.47
CA VAL A 5 19.29 14.53 44.54
C VAL A 5 18.74 14.22 43.15
N CYS A 6 17.66 13.44 43.07
CA CYS A 6 16.99 13.15 41.79
C CYS A 6 16.47 14.42 41.12
N ASN A 7 15.75 15.28 41.84
CA ASN A 7 15.21 16.53 41.27
C ASN A 7 16.32 17.47 40.79
N PHE A 8 17.44 17.53 41.52
CA PHE A 8 18.62 18.30 41.11
C PHE A 8 19.23 17.76 39.80
N LEU A 9 19.46 16.45 39.71
CA LEU A 9 20.04 15.82 38.51
C LEU A 9 19.09 15.94 37.30
N LEU A 10 17.78 15.78 37.51
CA LEU A 10 16.76 15.95 36.48
C LEU A 10 16.73 17.38 35.93
N ALA A 11 16.84 18.39 36.80
CA ALA A 11 16.94 19.79 36.36
C ALA A 11 18.21 20.03 35.52
N CYS A 12 19.32 19.37 35.84
CA CYS A 12 20.56 19.44 35.06
C CYS A 12 20.45 18.77 33.67
N TRP A 13 19.58 17.76 33.53
CA TRP A 13 19.39 17.00 32.29
C TRP A 13 18.17 17.45 31.47
N PHE A 14 17.70 18.68 31.69
CA PHE A 14 16.60 19.22 30.92
C PHE A 14 16.96 19.30 29.41
N LEU A 15 15.99 18.98 28.53
CA LEU A 15 16.18 18.98 27.07
C LEU A 15 16.57 20.36 26.55
N ASP A 16 15.85 21.38 27.00
CA ASP A 16 16.15 22.79 26.74
C ASP A 16 17.35 23.26 27.61
N PRO A 17 18.48 23.66 27.01
CA PRO A 17 19.64 24.15 27.75
C PRO A 17 19.37 25.38 28.61
N HIS A 18 18.42 26.23 28.22
CA HIS A 18 18.10 27.47 28.94
C HIS A 18 17.30 27.22 30.23
N GLN A 19 16.67 26.04 30.36
CA GLN A 19 15.93 25.64 31.54
C GLN A 19 16.80 24.91 32.57
N ARG A 20 18.07 24.64 32.23
CA ARG A 20 19.03 24.04 33.16
C ARG A 20 19.45 25.07 34.21
N PRO A 21 19.70 24.64 35.46
CA PRO A 21 20.12 25.54 36.51
C PRO A 21 21.46 26.20 36.20
N SER A 22 21.59 27.47 36.55
CA SER A 22 22.86 28.18 36.51
C SER A 22 23.85 27.58 37.50
N PHE A 23 25.15 27.82 37.30
CA PHE A 23 26.18 27.32 38.22
C PHE A 23 25.97 27.78 39.68
N LYS A 24 25.46 29.01 39.88
CA LYS A 24 25.12 29.53 41.21
C LYS A 24 23.95 28.79 41.86
N GLU A 25 22.97 28.34 41.07
CA GLU A 25 21.88 27.48 41.55
C GLU A 25 22.39 26.10 41.92
N ILE A 26 23.24 25.51 41.07
CA ILE A 26 23.88 24.21 41.33
C ILE A 26 24.62 24.22 42.67
N LEU A 27 25.44 25.24 42.93
CA LEU A 27 26.17 25.35 44.20
C LEU A 27 25.23 25.43 45.42
N ARG A 28 24.15 26.21 45.33
CA ARG A 28 23.15 26.32 46.41
C ARG A 28 22.47 24.98 46.69
N ASP A 29 22.14 24.23 45.65
CA ASP A 29 21.46 22.95 45.80
C ASP A 29 22.40 21.85 46.32
N LEU A 30 23.66 21.84 45.88
CA LEU A 30 24.71 20.96 46.44
C LEU A 30 24.95 21.24 47.93
N GLU A 31 24.96 22.50 48.36
CA GLU A 31 25.08 22.87 49.77
C GLU A 31 23.88 22.41 50.62
N LYS A 32 22.66 22.44 50.05
CA LYS A 32 21.48 21.86 50.72
C LYS A 32 21.59 20.34 50.85
N ILE A 33 22.06 19.67 49.80
CA ILE A 33 22.23 18.21 49.79
C ILE A 33 23.30 17.77 50.80
N SER A 34 24.43 18.49 50.90
CA SER A 34 25.52 18.15 51.82
C SER A 34 25.12 18.22 53.29
N ARG A 35 24.16 19.09 53.64
CA ARG A 35 23.59 19.22 54.98
C ARG A 35 22.50 18.18 55.28
N SER A 36 22.11 17.37 54.29
CA SER A 36 21.08 16.34 54.45
C SER A 36 21.67 15.02 54.99
N PRO A 37 20.85 14.14 55.60
CA PRO A 37 21.31 12.84 56.12
C PRO A 37 21.70 11.83 55.02
N PHE A 38 21.63 12.23 53.74
CA PHE A 38 21.97 11.41 52.58
C PHE A 38 23.41 10.85 52.62
N GLY A 39 24.32 11.52 53.34
CA GLY A 39 25.74 11.13 53.43
C GLY A 39 26.09 10.05 54.45
N CYS A 40 25.13 9.37 55.09
CA CYS A 40 25.45 8.26 55.99
C CYS A 40 26.07 7.07 55.22
N TYR A 41 27.31 6.71 55.56
CA TYR A 41 28.16 5.75 54.84
C TYR A 41 27.50 4.39 54.56
N GLU A 42 26.84 3.80 55.56
CA GLU A 42 26.28 2.44 55.45
C GLU A 42 25.07 2.39 54.50
N THR A 43 24.20 3.39 54.58
CA THR A 43 23.03 3.52 53.69
C THR A 43 23.43 3.88 52.26
N PHE A 44 24.56 4.58 52.09
CA PHE A 44 25.05 5.00 50.78
C PHE A 44 25.58 3.81 49.96
N HIS A 45 26.36 2.92 50.56
CA HIS A 45 26.91 1.75 49.85
C HIS A 45 25.82 0.78 49.41
N MET A 46 24.86 0.47 50.28
CA MET A 46 23.74 -0.41 49.92
C MET A 46 22.92 0.16 48.75
N MET A 47 22.60 1.46 48.81
CA MET A 47 21.86 2.15 47.75
C MET A 47 22.65 2.23 46.44
N GLN A 48 23.96 2.43 46.51
CA GLN A 48 24.83 2.43 45.35
C GLN A 48 24.85 1.06 44.65
N GLU A 49 24.94 -0.04 45.41
CA GLU A 49 24.87 -1.39 44.83
C GLU A 49 23.50 -1.64 44.18
N THR A 50 22.40 -1.20 44.81
CA THR A 50 21.07 -1.26 44.18
C THR A 50 21.05 -0.51 42.84
N TRP A 51 21.51 0.73 42.78
CA TRP A 51 21.54 1.50 41.52
C TRP A 51 22.43 0.86 40.46
N LYS A 52 23.58 0.30 40.84
CA LYS A 52 24.44 -0.42 39.88
C LYS A 52 23.69 -1.57 39.24
N THR A 53 22.96 -2.35 40.03
CA THR A 53 22.16 -3.47 39.51
C THR A 53 21.00 -3.00 38.64
N GLU A 54 20.30 -1.93 39.02
CA GLU A 54 19.20 -1.36 38.24
C GLU A 54 19.68 -0.79 36.90
N ILE A 55 20.78 -0.02 36.91
CA ILE A 55 21.38 0.53 35.69
C ILE A 55 21.84 -0.61 34.78
N ALA A 56 22.50 -1.64 35.33
CA ALA A 56 22.93 -2.80 34.55
C ALA A 56 21.74 -3.52 33.90
N ALA A 57 20.63 -3.69 34.62
CA ALA A 57 19.42 -4.29 34.08
C ALA A 57 18.81 -3.45 32.93
N VAL A 58 18.72 -2.13 33.10
CA VAL A 58 18.22 -1.24 32.03
C VAL A 58 19.11 -1.28 30.80
N LEU A 59 20.44 -1.29 30.97
CA LEU A 59 21.37 -1.41 29.86
C LEU A 59 21.24 -2.75 29.13
N GLU A 60 21.07 -3.84 29.87
CA GLU A 60 20.86 -5.16 29.29
C GLU A 60 19.53 -5.21 28.51
N ASP A 61 18.46 -4.61 29.05
CA ASP A 61 17.17 -4.48 28.33
C ASP A 61 17.30 -3.65 27.06
N MET A 62 18.10 -2.57 27.08
CA MET A 62 18.36 -1.75 25.89
C MET A 62 19.09 -2.56 24.81
N LYS A 63 20.07 -3.39 25.21
CA LYS A 63 20.80 -4.27 24.31
C LYS A 63 19.91 -5.35 23.69
N HIS A 64 19.04 -5.99 24.49
CA HIS A 64 18.08 -6.96 23.96
C HIS A 64 17.13 -6.32 22.94
N LYS A 65 16.65 -5.09 23.20
CA LYS A 65 15.80 -4.35 22.25
C LYS A 65 16.56 -4.01 20.97
N GLU A 66 17.83 -3.64 21.06
CA GLU A 66 18.68 -3.40 19.89
C GLU A 66 18.79 -4.66 19.02
N GLU A 67 19.08 -5.82 19.63
CA GLU A 67 19.17 -7.10 18.93
C GLU A 67 17.82 -7.51 18.29
N GLU A 68 16.71 -7.33 19.00
CA GLU A 68 15.36 -7.61 18.47
C GLU A 68 15.04 -6.73 17.25
N LEU A 69 15.31 -5.43 17.34
CA LEU A 69 15.09 -4.49 16.24
C LEU A 69 15.97 -4.81 15.03
N GLN A 70 17.24 -5.12 15.24
CA GLN A 70 18.16 -5.50 14.17
C GLN A 70 17.69 -6.77 13.44
N SER A 71 17.24 -7.79 14.19
CA SER A 71 16.67 -9.01 13.61
C SER A 71 15.41 -8.73 12.78
N ARG A 72 14.52 -7.87 13.31
CA ARG A 72 13.31 -7.45 12.60
C ARG A 72 13.63 -6.68 11.32
N GLU A 73 14.60 -5.79 11.35
CA GLU A 73 15.07 -5.05 10.17
C GLU A 73 15.63 -6.00 9.09
N GLU A 74 16.42 -7.00 9.50
CA GLU A 74 16.94 -8.00 8.57
C GLU A 74 15.81 -8.80 7.91
N GLN A 75 14.79 -9.18 8.68
CA GLN A 75 13.63 -9.90 8.17
C GLN A 75 12.83 -9.06 7.15
N VAL A 76 12.61 -7.77 7.45
CA VAL A 76 11.93 -6.84 6.53
C VAL A 76 12.73 -6.70 5.23
N LYS A 77 14.06 -6.60 5.33
CA LYS A 77 14.95 -6.53 4.15
C LYS A 77 14.82 -7.78 3.27
N LYS A 78 14.83 -8.98 3.87
CA LYS A 78 14.63 -10.25 3.14
C LYS A 78 13.27 -10.29 2.44
N GLN A 79 12.21 -9.89 3.14
CA GLN A 79 10.84 -9.86 2.58
C GLN A 79 10.74 -8.88 1.41
N THR A 80 11.37 -7.72 1.51
CA THR A 80 11.40 -6.71 0.43
C THR A 80 12.03 -7.29 -0.83
N VAL A 81 13.20 -7.92 -0.72
CA VAL A 81 13.87 -8.57 -1.87
C VAL A 81 12.99 -9.68 -2.48
N MET A 82 12.37 -10.52 -1.66
CA MET A 82 11.47 -11.58 -2.14
C MET A 82 10.24 -11.00 -2.84
N GLN A 83 9.73 -9.87 -2.37
CA GLN A 83 8.60 -9.18 -2.97
C GLN A 83 8.98 -8.57 -4.32
N GLU A 84 10.15 -7.94 -4.44
CA GLU A 84 10.67 -7.41 -5.71
C GLU A 84 10.81 -8.51 -6.77
N ILE A 85 11.40 -9.66 -6.40
CA ILE A 85 11.52 -10.82 -7.31
C ILE A 85 10.14 -11.30 -7.76
N LYS A 86 9.18 -11.41 -6.82
CA LYS A 86 7.82 -11.83 -7.14
C LYS A 86 7.13 -10.83 -8.08
N GLU A 87 7.32 -9.55 -7.86
CA GLU A 87 6.79 -8.49 -8.71
C GLU A 87 7.36 -8.55 -10.13
N GLU A 88 8.67 -8.76 -10.27
CA GLU A 88 9.32 -8.92 -11.57
C GLU A 88 8.76 -10.12 -12.34
N HIS A 89 8.60 -11.27 -11.67
CA HIS A 89 7.97 -12.44 -12.27
C HIS A 89 6.54 -12.19 -12.73
N LEU A 90 5.74 -11.47 -11.93
CA LEU A 90 4.38 -11.10 -12.31
C LEU A 90 4.37 -10.18 -13.53
N LYS A 91 5.28 -9.20 -13.59
CA LYS A 91 5.41 -8.29 -14.72
C LYS A 91 5.75 -9.02 -16.02
N ILE A 92 6.65 -9.99 -15.98
CA ILE A 92 6.98 -10.83 -17.15
C ILE A 92 5.72 -11.59 -17.62
N ARG A 93 4.98 -12.20 -16.68
CA ARG A 93 3.76 -12.96 -17.04
C ARG A 93 2.67 -12.08 -17.60
N GLU A 94 2.49 -10.88 -17.06
CA GLU A 94 1.55 -9.88 -17.58
C GLU A 94 1.92 -9.49 -19.03
N GLN A 95 3.20 -9.25 -19.31
CA GLN A 95 3.68 -8.95 -20.67
C GLN A 95 3.43 -10.11 -21.63
N GLU A 96 3.70 -11.36 -21.22
CA GLU A 96 3.42 -12.54 -22.05
C GLU A 96 1.93 -12.67 -22.38
N VAL A 97 1.05 -12.41 -21.41
CA VAL A 97 -0.40 -12.44 -21.61
C VAL A 97 -0.82 -11.34 -22.58
N ALA A 98 -0.39 -10.09 -22.36
CA ALA A 98 -0.70 -8.96 -23.24
C ALA A 98 -0.21 -9.18 -24.69
N ALA A 99 0.97 -9.78 -24.86
CA ALA A 99 1.50 -10.12 -26.18
C ALA A 99 0.64 -11.17 -26.90
N ARG A 100 0.16 -12.19 -26.18
CA ARG A 100 -0.76 -13.20 -26.73
C ARG A 100 -2.10 -12.59 -27.11
N GLU A 101 -2.67 -11.72 -26.28
CA GLU A 101 -3.91 -11.01 -26.56
C GLU A 101 -3.80 -10.16 -27.82
N THR A 102 -2.72 -9.37 -27.92
CA THR A 102 -2.45 -8.53 -29.10
C THR A 102 -2.35 -9.38 -30.37
N LYS A 103 -1.63 -10.50 -30.31
CA LYS A 103 -1.50 -11.42 -31.45
C LYS A 103 -2.85 -12.01 -31.87
N LEU A 104 -3.69 -12.40 -30.91
CA LEU A 104 -5.04 -12.90 -31.20
C LEU A 104 -5.91 -11.83 -31.85
N LEU A 105 -5.89 -10.60 -31.32
CA LEU A 105 -6.63 -9.47 -31.90
C LEU A 105 -6.18 -9.18 -33.34
N GLN A 106 -4.87 -9.17 -33.60
CA GLN A 106 -4.33 -8.99 -34.95
C GLN A 106 -4.81 -10.10 -35.91
N MET A 107 -4.82 -11.37 -35.47
CA MET A 107 -5.33 -12.48 -36.29
C MET A 107 -6.83 -12.34 -36.58
N VAL A 108 -7.63 -11.95 -35.57
CA VAL A 108 -9.07 -11.73 -35.73
C VAL A 108 -9.35 -10.55 -36.66
N GLU A 109 -8.56 -9.47 -36.58
CA GLU A 109 -8.69 -8.31 -37.47
C GLU A 109 -8.41 -8.69 -38.93
N ILE A 110 -7.32 -9.40 -39.20
CA ILE A 110 -6.99 -9.90 -40.54
C ILE A 110 -8.11 -10.79 -41.07
N PHE A 111 -8.63 -11.71 -40.24
CA PHE A 111 -9.73 -12.58 -40.62
C PHE A 111 -11.00 -11.79 -40.99
N LEU A 112 -11.35 -10.76 -40.20
CA LEU A 112 -12.53 -9.91 -40.45
C LEU A 112 -12.38 -9.10 -41.75
N ILE A 113 -11.19 -8.56 -42.03
CA ILE A 113 -10.89 -7.86 -43.28
C ILE A 113 -11.08 -8.79 -44.48
N LEU A 114 -10.52 -10.01 -44.41
CA LEU A 114 -10.66 -11.02 -45.47
C LEU A 114 -12.13 -11.41 -45.68
N GLN A 115 -12.89 -11.58 -44.60
CA GLN A 115 -14.32 -11.90 -44.69
C GLN A 115 -15.10 -10.77 -45.40
N GLN A 116 -14.88 -9.51 -45.02
CA GLN A 116 -15.54 -8.36 -45.66
C GLN A 116 -15.21 -8.25 -47.15
N SER A 117 -13.95 -8.52 -47.53
CA SER A 117 -13.56 -8.50 -48.95
C SER A 117 -14.18 -9.64 -49.77
N ASN A 118 -14.43 -10.80 -49.14
CA ASN A 118 -14.98 -11.98 -49.81
C ASN A 118 -16.52 -12.05 -49.78
N THR A 119 -17.20 -11.25 -48.95
CA THR A 119 -18.65 -11.11 -49.02
C THR A 119 -19.06 -10.25 -50.22
N PRO A 120 -19.94 -10.72 -51.12
CA PRO A 120 -20.47 -9.88 -52.18
C PRO A 120 -21.16 -8.67 -51.55
N ARG A 121 -20.70 -7.46 -51.93
CA ARG A 121 -21.25 -6.19 -51.43
C ARG A 121 -22.77 -6.26 -51.56
N PRO A 122 -23.56 -6.20 -50.46
CA PRO A 122 -25.00 -6.33 -50.54
C PRO A 122 -25.49 -5.23 -51.45
N THR A 123 -25.92 -5.62 -52.64
CA THR A 123 -26.48 -4.67 -53.59
C THR A 123 -27.84 -4.31 -53.01
N PRO A 124 -28.09 -3.04 -52.66
CA PRO A 124 -29.40 -2.65 -52.13
C PRO A 124 -30.44 -3.09 -53.16
N ILE A 125 -31.44 -3.85 -52.70
CA ILE A 125 -32.53 -4.33 -53.57
C ILE A 125 -33.16 -3.10 -54.20
N LYS A 126 -32.90 -2.90 -55.51
CA LYS A 126 -33.51 -1.83 -56.28
C LYS A 126 -35.00 -2.13 -56.34
N ARG A 127 -35.79 -1.50 -55.46
CA ARG A 127 -37.26 -1.52 -55.59
C ARG A 127 -37.58 -0.89 -56.95
N LYS A 128 -38.20 -1.65 -57.86
CA LYS A 128 -38.80 -1.11 -59.08
C LYS A 128 -39.95 -0.18 -58.65
N GLY A 129 -39.66 1.10 -58.45
CA GLY A 129 -40.70 2.11 -58.28
C GLY A 129 -41.50 2.23 -59.58
N LYS A 130 -42.83 2.13 -59.52
CA LYS A 130 -43.75 2.42 -60.63
C LYS A 130 -43.90 3.93 -60.90
N PHE A 131 -42.96 4.75 -60.46
CA PHE A 131 -43.06 6.20 -60.64
C PHE A 131 -42.53 6.58 -62.01
N ARG A 132 -43.48 6.75 -62.95
CA ARG A 132 -43.26 7.52 -64.18
C ARG A 132 -42.89 8.95 -63.76
N GLY A 133 -41.71 9.38 -64.16
CA GLY A 133 -41.12 10.63 -63.69
C GLY A 133 -41.99 11.85 -63.93
N LYS A 134 -42.00 12.74 -62.94
CA LYS A 134 -41.77 14.17 -63.14
C LYS A 134 -40.63 14.54 -62.20
N GLY A 135 -39.59 15.17 -62.75
CA GLY A 135 -38.33 15.43 -62.05
C GLY A 135 -38.55 16.19 -60.74
N ALA A 136 -37.99 15.68 -59.65
CA ALA A 136 -37.88 16.41 -58.42
C ALA A 136 -36.69 17.37 -58.53
N VAL A 137 -37.01 18.66 -58.42
CA VAL A 137 -36.10 19.80 -58.35
C VAL A 137 -35.03 19.55 -57.30
N LYS A 138 -33.76 19.79 -57.65
CA LYS A 138 -32.63 19.83 -56.72
C LYS A 138 -32.90 20.89 -55.65
N LYS A 139 -33.36 20.47 -54.48
CA LYS A 139 -33.09 21.21 -53.25
C LYS A 139 -31.95 20.50 -52.55
N GLU A 140 -30.87 21.23 -52.29
CA GLU A 140 -29.75 20.80 -51.47
C GLU A 140 -30.27 20.44 -50.08
N GLN A 141 -30.63 19.18 -49.88
CA GLN A 141 -30.79 18.64 -48.55
C GLN A 141 -29.41 18.20 -48.09
N ILE A 142 -28.81 19.02 -47.23
CA ILE A 142 -27.65 18.66 -46.42
C ILE A 142 -28.16 17.62 -45.41
N ILE A 143 -28.13 16.36 -45.81
CA ILE A 143 -28.36 15.25 -44.88
C ILE A 143 -27.06 15.15 -44.09
N SER A 144 -27.10 15.42 -42.78
CA SER A 144 -25.94 15.21 -41.92
C SER A 144 -25.48 13.76 -42.03
N GLY A 145 -24.15 13.55 -42.06
CA GLY A 145 -23.56 12.22 -42.04
C GLY A 145 -24.09 11.39 -40.86
N PRO A 146 -24.05 10.05 -40.95
CA PRO A 146 -24.67 9.18 -39.97
C PRO A 146 -24.15 9.50 -38.57
N SER A 147 -25.03 10.02 -37.71
CA SER A 147 -24.76 10.29 -36.31
C SER A 147 -25.04 9.02 -35.52
N ASP A 148 -24.00 8.52 -34.85
CA ASP A 148 -23.98 7.42 -33.90
C ASP A 148 -24.48 6.05 -34.38
N PHE A 149 -23.60 5.35 -35.12
CA PHE A 149 -23.62 3.89 -35.10
C PHE A 149 -23.24 3.39 -33.70
N ARG A 150 -24.22 2.94 -32.91
CA ARG A 150 -23.97 2.24 -31.64
C ARG A 150 -24.04 0.74 -31.86
N HIS A 151 -22.92 0.06 -31.61
CA HIS A 151 -22.89 -1.39 -31.48
C HIS A 151 -23.28 -1.75 -30.04
N THR A 152 -24.51 -2.23 -29.82
CA THR A 152 -24.87 -2.88 -28.56
C THR A 152 -24.29 -4.29 -28.53
N LEU A 153 -23.07 -4.42 -28.00
CA LEU A 153 -22.48 -5.70 -27.65
C LEU A 153 -23.24 -6.29 -26.45
N THR A 154 -24.23 -7.13 -26.71
CA THR A 154 -24.83 -7.97 -25.66
C THR A 154 -23.88 -9.12 -25.37
N VAL A 155 -23.06 -8.97 -24.34
CA VAL A 155 -22.32 -10.09 -23.73
C VAL A 155 -23.34 -10.93 -22.98
N GLN A 156 -23.69 -12.10 -23.53
CA GLN A 156 -24.40 -13.12 -22.76
C GLN A 156 -23.39 -13.81 -21.85
N THR A 157 -23.40 -13.46 -20.56
CA THR A 157 -22.74 -14.26 -19.54
C THR A 157 -23.49 -15.59 -19.47
N THR A 158 -22.92 -16.65 -20.03
CA THR A 158 -23.39 -17.99 -19.73
C THR A 158 -23.15 -18.21 -18.24
N GLU A 159 -24.22 -18.16 -17.45
CA GLU A 159 -24.20 -18.64 -16.09
C GLU A 159 -23.92 -20.15 -16.14
N TYR A 160 -22.65 -20.52 -16.08
CA TYR A 160 -22.24 -21.89 -15.79
C TYR A 160 -22.62 -22.18 -14.34
N LYS A 161 -23.89 -22.55 -14.13
CA LYS A 161 -24.34 -23.14 -12.88
C LYS A 161 -23.72 -24.52 -12.75
N GLY A 162 -22.70 -24.59 -11.90
CA GLY A 162 -22.41 -25.74 -11.07
C GLY A 162 -21.66 -26.88 -11.76
N LEU A 163 -20.33 -26.84 -11.66
CA LEU A 163 -19.57 -28.05 -11.31
C LEU A 163 -18.56 -27.68 -10.22
N ARG A 164 -18.91 -28.09 -9.00
CA ARG A 164 -18.09 -28.41 -7.83
C ARG A 164 -16.65 -27.90 -7.86
N SER A 165 -16.39 -26.97 -6.95
CA SER A 165 -15.08 -26.65 -6.36
C SER A 165 -14.21 -27.89 -6.16
N PHE A 166 -13.26 -28.10 -7.08
CA PHE A 166 -12.04 -28.83 -6.76
C PHE A 166 -11.05 -27.81 -6.20
N SER A 167 -10.83 -27.92 -4.90
CA SER A 167 -9.78 -27.22 -4.17
C SER A 167 -8.42 -27.53 -4.82
N SER A 168 -7.84 -26.53 -5.49
CA SER A 168 -6.41 -26.51 -5.79
C SER A 168 -5.66 -26.19 -4.48
N PRO A 169 -4.63 -26.95 -4.09
CA PRO A 169 -4.00 -26.82 -2.77
C PRO A 169 -3.04 -25.61 -2.61
N GLU A 170 -2.96 -24.69 -3.58
CA GLU A 170 -1.91 -23.64 -3.61
C GLU A 170 -2.43 -22.19 -3.55
N THR A 171 -3.63 -21.93 -3.02
CA THR A 171 -4.09 -20.54 -2.79
C THR A 171 -4.16 -20.23 -1.29
N PRO A 172 -3.51 -19.17 -0.78
CA PRO A 172 -3.62 -18.80 0.63
C PRO A 172 -5.07 -18.39 0.95
N PRO A 173 -5.55 -18.62 2.19
CA PRO A 173 -6.94 -18.36 2.55
C PRO A 173 -7.29 -16.87 2.36
N GLY A 174 -8.46 -16.63 1.75
CA GLY A 174 -9.00 -15.29 1.54
C GLY A 174 -9.11 -14.53 2.87
N SER A 175 -8.58 -13.31 2.89
CA SER A 175 -8.60 -12.45 4.07
C SER A 175 -10.04 -12.14 4.51
N PRO A 176 -10.33 -12.18 5.82
CA PRO A 176 -11.68 -11.91 6.31
C PRO A 176 -12.03 -10.43 6.07
N ASN A 177 -13.23 -10.23 5.52
CA ASN A 177 -13.80 -8.91 5.25
C ASN A 177 -14.14 -8.23 6.59
N VAL A 178 -13.24 -7.38 7.10
CA VAL A 178 -13.48 -6.59 8.31
C VAL A 178 -14.32 -5.38 7.91
N GLY A 179 -15.62 -5.48 8.12
CA GLY A 179 -16.56 -4.38 7.91
C GLY A 179 -16.15 -3.17 8.75
N LEU A 180 -15.90 -2.05 8.08
CA LEU A 180 -15.70 -0.74 8.70
C LEU A 180 -16.98 -0.36 9.46
N ARG A 181 -16.95 -0.47 10.78
CA ARG A 181 -17.97 0.06 11.68
C ARG A 181 -17.63 1.54 11.91
N THR A 182 -18.27 2.43 11.17
CA THR A 182 -18.27 3.86 11.51
C THR A 182 -19.11 4.03 12.78
N TYR A 183 -18.52 4.60 13.81
CA TYR A 183 -19.26 5.09 14.97
C TYR A 183 -19.78 6.48 14.60
N VAL A 184 -21.10 6.65 14.65
CA VAL A 184 -21.79 7.93 14.77
C VAL A 184 -22.18 8.09 16.24
#